data_AF-A0A1K2IDX3-F1
#
_entry.id   AF-A0A1K2IDX3-F1
#
_cell.length_a   1.000
_cell.length_b   1.000
_cell.length_c   1.000
_cell.angle_alpha   90.00
_cell.angle_beta   90.00
_cell.angle_gamma   90.00
#
_symmetry.space_group_name_H-M   'P 1'
#
loop_
_entity.id
_entity.type
_entity.pdbx_description
1 polymer ?
#
loop_
_entity_poly.entity_id
_entity_poly.type
_entity_poly.pdbx_seq_one_letter_code
_entity_poly.pdbx_strand_id
1 'polypeptide(L)'
;MNNPYKSDKFRFISGLIFIIIIYSWYYLFFITESQEWLLLPKLTFHLIRFGVTILVYIIGTFHLGKLKDSWMSSIWHLIHISGLCIITSMGLFDWFIMEISRNLKDFAHTIQEILISPVLYVAMGLLNRSLKKEA
;
A
#
# COMPACT_ATOMS: atom_id res chain seq x y z
N MET A 1 -34.13 -4.67 -5.58
CA MET A 1 -33.80 -4.63 -4.13
C MET A 1 -32.31 -4.95 -3.98
N ASN A 2 -31.46 -3.93 -3.88
CA ASN A 2 -30.01 -4.12 -3.77
C ASN A 2 -29.68 -4.58 -2.34
N ASN A 3 -29.23 -5.83 -2.18
CA ASN A 3 -28.79 -6.33 -0.88
C ASN A 3 -27.48 -5.62 -0.49
N PRO A 4 -27.46 -4.76 0.55
CA PRO A 4 -26.30 -3.95 0.90
C PRO A 4 -25.07 -4.80 1.20
N TYR A 5 -25.26 -6.00 1.78
CA TYR A 5 -24.18 -6.94 2.08
C TYR A 5 -23.48 -7.51 0.82
N LYS A 6 -24.21 -7.68 -0.28
CA LYS A 6 -23.64 -8.17 -1.55
C LYS A 6 -22.78 -7.08 -2.20
N SER A 7 -23.17 -5.81 -2.06
CA SER A 7 -22.43 -4.66 -2.57
C SER A 7 -21.11 -4.46 -1.83
N ASP A 8 -21.11 -4.57 -0.49
CA ASP A 8 -19.90 -4.41 0.33
C ASP A 8 -18.87 -5.49 0.05
N LYS A 9 -19.31 -6.76 -0.05
CA LYS A 9 -18.41 -7.87 -0.41
C LYS A 9 -17.78 -7.68 -1.79
N PHE A 10 -18.57 -7.25 -2.78
CA PHE A 10 -18.06 -6.97 -4.13
C PHE A 10 -17.05 -5.83 -4.13
N ARG A 11 -17.34 -4.72 -3.45
CA ARG A 11 -16.42 -3.58 -3.31
C ARG A 11 -15.11 -3.99 -2.65
N PHE A 12 -15.18 -4.76 -1.57
CA PHE A 12 -13.98 -5.26 -0.91
C PHE A 12 -13.12 -6.10 -1.86
N ILE A 13 -13.71 -7.10 -2.53
CA ILE A 13 -13.00 -7.97 -3.49
C ILE A 13 -12.43 -7.16 -4.65
N SER A 14 -13.17 -6.20 -5.19
CA SER A 14 -12.71 -5.33 -6.28
C SER A 14 -11.47 -4.55 -5.87
N GLY A 15 -11.47 -3.92 -4.69
CA GLY A 15 -10.29 -3.21 -4.16
C GLY A 15 -9.09 -4.14 -3.99
N LEU A 16 -9.30 -5.36 -3.49
CA LEU A 16 -8.23 -6.36 -3.36
C LEU A 16 -7.62 -6.73 -4.71
N ILE A 17 -8.45 -6.98 -5.73
CA ILE A 17 -7.98 -7.31 -7.08
C ILE A 17 -7.16 -6.16 -7.66
N PHE A 18 -7.61 -4.92 -7.52
CA PHE A 18 -6.84 -3.76 -7.99
C PHE A 18 -5.48 -3.66 -7.30
N ILE A 19 -5.42 -3.85 -5.98
CA ILE A 19 -4.15 -3.83 -5.23
C ILE A 19 -3.23 -4.97 -5.70
N ILE A 20 -3.74 -6.18 -5.91
CA ILE A 20 -2.95 -7.31 -6.42
C ILE A 20 -2.37 -7.01 -7.80
N ILE A 21 -3.18 -6.44 -8.71
CA ILE A 21 -2.73 -6.08 -10.06
C ILE A 21 -1.61 -5.05 -9.99
N ILE A 22 -1.79 -3.99 -9.20
CA ILE A 22 -0.78 -2.93 -9.05
C ILE A 22 0.50 -3.47 -8.41
N TYR A 23 0.37 -4.27 -7.35
CA TYR A 23 1.50 -4.91 -6.68
C TYR A 23 2.29 -5.80 -7.65
N SER A 24 1.58 -6.63 -8.42
CA SER A 24 2.19 -7.53 -9.41
C SER A 24 2.89 -6.74 -10.52
N TRP A 25 2.25 -5.70 -11.05
CA TRP A 25 2.87 -4.82 -12.04
C TRP A 25 4.09 -4.10 -11.50
N TYR A 26 4.03 -3.60 -10.27
CA TYR A 26 5.17 -2.94 -9.64
C TYR A 26 6.38 -3.87 -9.59
N TYR A 27 6.19 -5.14 -9.18
CA TYR A 27 7.28 -6.12 -9.19
C TYR A 27 7.76 -6.47 -10.61
N LEU A 28 6.85 -6.73 -11.55
CA LEU A 28 7.21 -7.13 -12.91
C LEU A 28 8.01 -6.07 -13.67
N PHE A 29 7.67 -4.79 -13.49
CA PHE A 29 8.31 -3.70 -14.25
C PHE A 29 9.47 -3.03 -13.51
N PHE A 30 9.45 -3.03 -12.17
CA PHE A 30 10.43 -2.28 -11.38
C PHE A 30 11.30 -3.14 -10.46
N ILE A 31 11.03 -4.44 -10.32
CA ILE A 31 11.81 -5.37 -9.51
C ILE A 31 12.15 -6.60 -10.36
N THR A 32 13.00 -6.40 -11.37
CA THR A 32 13.60 -7.47 -12.18
C THR A 32 15.07 -7.67 -11.81
N GLU A 33 15.50 -8.94 -11.76
CA GLU A 33 16.89 -9.34 -11.41
C GLU A 33 17.96 -8.74 -12.33
N SER A 34 17.61 -8.28 -13.53
CA SER A 34 18.55 -7.85 -14.58
C SER A 34 19.31 -6.56 -14.32
N GLN A 35 19.04 -5.90 -13.19
CA GLN A 35 19.62 -4.62 -12.81
C GLN A 35 19.55 -3.47 -13.82
N GLU A 36 18.67 -3.53 -14.83
CA GLU A 36 18.49 -2.42 -15.79
C GLU A 36 17.96 -1.13 -15.15
N TRP A 37 17.47 -1.21 -13.91
CA TRP A 37 17.16 -0.06 -13.06
C TRP A 37 18.36 0.86 -12.75
N LEU A 38 19.60 0.43 -12.99
CA LEU A 38 20.79 1.28 -12.85
C LEU A 38 20.83 2.43 -13.88
N LEU A 39 20.07 2.33 -14.97
CA LEU A 39 20.01 3.34 -16.02
C LEU A 39 19.03 4.48 -15.68
N LEU A 40 18.11 4.27 -14.74
CA LEU A 40 17.16 5.30 -14.33
C LEU A 40 17.77 6.21 -13.25
N PRO A 41 17.58 7.54 -13.35
CA PRO A 41 17.98 8.46 -12.29
C PRO A 41 17.36 8.07 -10.96
N LYS A 42 18.16 8.08 -9.87
CA LYS A 42 17.72 7.74 -8.51
C LYS A 42 16.42 8.46 -8.10
N LEU A 43 16.21 9.69 -8.56
CA LEU A 43 15.00 10.47 -8.29
C LEU A 43 13.74 9.84 -8.89
N THR A 44 13.81 9.38 -10.14
CA THR A 44 12.68 8.75 -10.84
C THR A 44 12.17 7.52 -10.09
N PHE A 45 13.09 6.75 -9.51
CA PHE A 45 12.75 5.57 -8.74
C PHE A 45 12.00 5.88 -7.44
N HIS A 46 12.46 6.89 -6.70
CA HIS A 46 11.75 7.35 -5.48
C HIS A 46 10.37 7.88 -5.83
N LEU A 47 10.23 8.63 -6.93
CA LEU A 47 8.94 9.14 -7.39
C LEU A 47 7.97 8.03 -7.78
N ILE A 48 8.43 7.01 -8.52
CA ILE A 48 7.58 5.88 -8.90
C ILE A 48 7.13 5.10 -7.67
N ARG A 49 8.05 4.78 -6.74
CA ARG A 49 7.72 4.12 -5.47
C ARG A 49 6.67 4.88 -4.66
N PHE A 50 6.89 6.18 -4.53
CA PHE A 50 5.97 7.05 -3.81
C PHE A 50 4.61 7.12 -4.51
N GLY A 51 4.60 7.27 -5.84
CA GLY A 51 3.40 7.31 -6.67
C GLY A 51 2.57 6.03 -6.58
N VAL A 52 3.21 4.85 -6.65
CA VAL A 52 2.53 3.55 -6.49
C VAL A 52 1.94 3.42 -5.09
N THR A 53 2.67 3.87 -4.05
CA THR A 53 2.18 3.84 -2.67
C THR A 53 0.95 4.73 -2.48
N ILE A 54 0.96 5.94 -3.04
CA ILE A 54 -0.20 6.84 -3.06
C ILE A 54 -1.37 6.20 -3.83
N LEU A 55 -1.10 5.59 -4.97
CA LEU A 55 -2.14 4.95 -5.79
C LEU A 55 -2.83 3.82 -5.02
N VAL A 56 -2.06 2.93 -4.38
CA VAL A 56 -2.61 1.86 -3.53
C VAL A 56 -3.44 2.47 -2.39
N TYR A 57 -2.91 3.48 -1.71
CA TYR A 57 -3.61 4.18 -0.63
C TYR A 57 -4.98 4.72 -1.08
N ILE A 58 -5.05 5.38 -2.25
CA ILE A 58 -6.28 5.94 -2.80
C ILE A 58 -7.28 4.83 -3.14
N ILE A 59 -6.82 3.74 -3.77
CA ILE A 59 -7.68 2.60 -4.14
C ILE A 59 -8.28 1.96 -2.90
N GLY A 60 -7.48 1.70 -1.88
CA GLY A 60 -7.98 1.15 -0.63
C GLY A 60 -8.93 2.11 0.08
N THR A 61 -8.62 3.41 0.12
CA THR A 61 -9.51 4.44 0.69
C THR A 61 -10.86 4.48 -0.01
N PHE A 62 -10.87 4.44 -1.35
CA PHE A 62 -12.11 4.48 -2.13
C PHE A 62 -12.99 3.24 -1.91
N HIS A 63 -12.39 2.06 -1.83
CA HIS A 63 -13.12 0.81 -1.66
C HIS A 63 -13.54 0.55 -0.21
N LEU A 64 -12.67 0.85 0.77
CA LEU A 64 -12.92 0.63 2.20
C LEU A 64 -13.77 1.75 2.82
N GLY A 65 -13.62 3.00 2.39
CA GLY A 65 -14.35 4.15 2.94
C GLY A 65 -15.85 4.12 2.67
N LYS A 66 -16.31 3.23 1.78
CA LYS A 66 -17.74 3.01 1.48
C LYS A 66 -18.30 1.73 2.11
N LEU A 67 -17.51 1.01 2.91
CA LEU A 67 -17.97 -0.15 3.65
C LEU A 67 -18.67 0.29 4.94
N LYS A 68 -19.63 -0.51 5.40
CA LYS A 68 -20.31 -0.28 6.68
C LYS A 68 -19.36 -0.37 7.88
N ASP A 69 -18.34 -1.23 7.79
CA ASP A 69 -17.37 -1.47 8.87
C ASP A 69 -16.26 -0.42 8.85
N SER A 70 -16.48 0.72 9.52
CA SER A 70 -15.58 1.89 9.50
C SER A 70 -14.16 1.62 10.02
N TRP A 71 -13.99 0.64 10.91
CA TRP A 71 -12.69 0.30 11.51
C TRP A 71 -11.65 -0.12 10.45
N MET A 72 -12.08 -0.79 9.37
CA MET A 72 -11.18 -1.21 8.29
C MET A 72 -10.58 0.02 7.59
N SER A 73 -11.40 1.04 7.37
CA SER A 73 -10.95 2.33 6.82
C SER A 73 -10.00 3.03 7.79
N SER A 74 -10.29 3.04 9.09
CA SER A 74 -9.43 3.65 10.10
C SER A 74 -8.04 3.00 10.16
N ILE A 75 -7.96 1.67 10.14
CA ILE A 75 -6.68 0.94 10.11
C ILE A 75 -5.92 1.23 8.81
N TRP A 76 -6.63 1.25 7.68
CA TRP A 76 -6.04 1.57 6.38
C TRP A 76 -5.36 2.94 6.39
N HIS A 77 -6.09 3.98 6.84
CA HIS A 77 -5.55 5.33 6.96
C HIS A 77 -4.39 5.42 7.95
N LEU A 78 -4.52 4.82 9.14
CA LEU A 78 -3.48 4.85 10.15
C LEU A 78 -2.16 4.30 9.62
N ILE A 79 -2.19 3.10 9.02
CA ILE A 79 -0.99 2.45 8.51
C ILE A 79 -0.41 3.21 7.32
N HIS A 80 -1.24 3.67 6.39
CA HIS A 80 -0.74 4.36 5.20
C HIS A 80 -0.21 5.76 5.50
N ILE A 81 -0.91 6.55 6.32
CA ILE A 81 -0.44 7.89 6.66
C ILE A 81 0.85 7.81 7.46
N SER A 82 0.93 6.92 8.46
CA SER A 82 2.16 6.74 9.24
C SER A 82 3.32 6.25 8.38
N GLY A 83 3.10 5.23 7.54
CA GLY A 83 4.13 4.73 6.64
C GLY A 83 4.58 5.76 5.60
N LEU A 84 3.66 6.51 5.00
CA LEU A 84 3.96 7.62 4.08
C LEU A 84 4.79 8.70 4.78
N CYS A 85 4.41 9.10 6.00
CA CYS A 85 5.20 10.05 6.78
C CYS A 85 6.63 9.54 7.00
N ILE A 86 6.82 8.29 7.39
CA ILE A 86 8.16 7.72 7.62
C ILE A 86 9.00 7.76 6.33
N ILE A 87 8.49 7.20 5.23
CA ILE A 87 9.27 7.15 3.98
C ILE A 87 9.54 8.54 3.40
N THR A 88 8.59 9.48 3.53
CA THR A 88 8.78 10.87 3.09
C THR A 88 9.82 11.56 3.95
N SER A 89 9.77 11.44 5.27
CA SER A 89 10.78 12.02 6.16
C SER A 89 12.18 11.46 5.87
N MET A 90 12.30 10.15 5.63
CA MET A 90 13.58 9.54 5.28
C MET A 90 14.09 10.01 3.91
N GLY A 91 13.22 10.11 2.91
CA GLY A 91 13.59 10.62 1.59
C GLY A 91 13.99 12.10 1.61
N LEU A 92 13.28 12.94 2.39
CA LEU A 92 13.65 14.34 2.58
C LEU A 92 14.98 14.47 3.33
N PHE A 93 15.23 13.64 4.33
CA PHE A 93 16.49 13.64 5.07
C PHE A 93 17.68 13.23 4.17
N ASP A 94 17.53 12.17 3.38
CA ASP A 94 18.54 11.71 2.39
C ASP A 94 18.85 12.79 1.34
N TRP A 95 17.83 13.56 0.93
CA TRP A 95 18.00 14.58 -0.10
C TRP A 95 18.58 15.90 0.44
N PHE A 96 18.06 16.42 1.56
CA PHE A 96 18.40 17.78 2.02
C PHE A 96 19.52 17.84 3.06
N ILE A 97 19.74 16.78 3.83
CA ILE A 97 20.62 16.83 5.01
C ILE A 97 21.88 16.01 4.78
N MET A 98 21.73 14.70 4.60
CA MET A 98 22.86 13.78 4.48
C MET A 98 22.41 12.46 3.90
N GLU A 99 23.28 11.83 3.10
CA GLU A 99 23.04 10.48 2.60
C GLU A 99 22.80 9.49 3.76
N ILE A 100 21.65 8.83 3.75
CA ILE A 100 21.30 7.86 4.77
C ILE A 100 21.99 6.52 4.50
N SER A 101 22.29 5.78 5.57
CA SER A 101 22.93 4.47 5.46
C SER A 101 22.10 3.48 4.62
N ARG A 102 22.76 2.50 4.01
CA ARG A 102 22.11 1.43 3.24
C ARG A 102 21.01 0.72 4.04
N ASN A 103 21.25 0.45 5.32
CA ASN A 103 20.27 -0.18 6.21
C ASN A 103 18.99 0.65 6.35
N LEU A 104 19.09 1.99 6.38
CA LEU A 104 17.92 2.86 6.42
C LEU A 104 17.19 2.90 5.06
N LYS A 105 17.92 2.85 3.94
CA LYS A 105 17.30 2.74 2.60
C LYS A 105 16.52 1.43 2.47
N ASP A 106 17.08 0.32 2.96
CA ASP A 106 16.44 -0.99 2.97
C ASP A 106 15.22 -0.99 3.90
N PHE A 107 15.31 -0.35 5.07
CA PHE A 107 14.16 -0.18 5.97
C PHE A 107 13.00 0.60 5.32
N ALA A 108 13.30 1.73 4.66
CA ALA A 108 12.29 2.51 3.95
C ALA A 108 11.65 1.69 2.81
N HIS A 109 12.44 0.85 2.14
CA HIS A 109 11.93 -0.09 1.14
C HIS A 109 10.97 -1.11 1.74
N THR A 110 11.32 -1.72 2.87
CA THR A 110 10.42 -2.68 3.55
C THR A 110 9.12 -2.03 3.99
N ILE A 111 9.15 -0.79 4.51
CA ILE A 111 7.91 -0.06 4.81
C ILE A 111 7.07 0.11 3.55
N GLN A 112 7.69 0.59 2.47
CA GLN A 112 7.00 0.80 1.20
C GLN A 112 6.36 -0.49 0.68
N GLU A 113 7.08 -1.61 0.74
CA GLU A 113 6.61 -2.93 0.36
C GLU A 113 5.38 -3.37 1.18
N ILE A 114 5.41 -3.16 2.50
CA ILE A 114 4.27 -3.43 3.38
C ILE A 114 3.05 -2.58 2.98
N LEU A 115 3.25 -1.31 2.62
CA LEU A 115 2.17 -0.39 2.25
C LEU A 115 1.49 -0.77 0.92
N ILE A 116 2.26 -1.24 -0.07
CA ILE A 116 1.69 -1.62 -1.37
C ILE A 116 1.17 -3.06 -1.40
N SER A 117 1.56 -3.86 -0.41
CA SER A 117 1.24 -5.28 -0.36
C SER A 117 -0.27 -5.52 -0.13
N PRO A 118 -0.86 -6.54 -0.79
CA PRO A 118 -2.25 -6.92 -0.53
C PRO A 118 -2.45 -7.52 0.87
N VAL A 119 -1.37 -7.82 1.61
CA VAL A 119 -1.43 -8.52 2.91
C VAL A 119 -2.29 -7.78 3.92
N LEU A 120 -2.14 -6.46 4.07
CA LEU A 120 -2.96 -5.69 5.01
C LEU A 120 -4.45 -5.80 4.66
N TYR A 121 -4.76 -5.69 3.37
CA TYR A 121 -6.14 -5.78 2.87
C TYR A 121 -6.74 -7.16 3.16
N VAL A 122 -5.99 -8.24 2.89
CA VAL A 122 -6.40 -9.62 3.20
C VAL A 122 -6.58 -9.83 4.71
N ALA A 123 -5.63 -9.35 5.52
CA ALA A 123 -5.67 -9.49 6.98
C ALA A 123 -6.94 -8.84 7.57
N MET A 124 -7.28 -7.63 7.13
CA MET A 124 -8.53 -6.98 7.55
C MET A 124 -9.77 -7.78 7.11
N GLY A 125 -9.76 -8.38 5.92
CA GLY A 125 -10.85 -9.23 5.45
C GLY A 125 -11.04 -10.50 6.29
N LEU A 126 -9.94 -11.16 6.66
CA LEU A 126 -9.96 -12.33 7.55
C LEU A 126 -10.43 -11.96 8.95
N LEU A 127 -9.92 -10.86 9.50
CA LEU A 127 -10.31 -10.36 10.83
C LEU A 127 -11.80 -9.99 10.85
N ASN A 128 -12.31 -9.29 9.83
CA ASN A 128 -13.74 -8.96 9.73
C ASN A 128 -14.62 -10.23 9.71
N ARG A 129 -14.15 -11.29 9.03
CA ARG A 129 -14.85 -12.58 9.02
C ARG A 129 -14.83 -13.26 10.40
N SER A 130 -13.73 -13.15 11.15
CA SER A 130 -13.65 -13.72 12.50
C SER A 130 -14.59 -13.00 13.46
N LEU A 131 -14.55 -11.66 13.48
CA LEU A 131 -15.38 -10.84 14.36
C LEU A 131 -16.89 -11.06 14.12
N LYS A 132 -17.31 -11.26 12.87
CA LYS A 132 -18.72 -11.53 12.51
C LYS A 132 -19.17 -12.97 12.76
N LYS A 133 -18.26 -13.90 13.06
CA LYS A 133 -18.63 -15.26 13.48
C LYS A 133 -18.86 -15.36 14.99
N GLU A 134 -18.26 -14.44 15.75
CA GLU A 134 -18.35 -14.38 17.21
C GLU A 134 -19.51 -13.51 17.71
N ALA A 135 -20.13 -12.73 16.81
CA ALA A 135 -21.32 -11.91 17.04
C ALA A 135 -22.59 -12.60 16.51
#